data_AF-A0A6P1VBZ2-F1
#
_entry.id   AF-A0A6P1VBZ2-F1
#
_cell.length_a   1.000
_cell.length_b   1.000
_cell.length_c   1.000
_cell.angle_alpha   90.00
_cell.angle_beta   90.00
_cell.angle_gamma   90.00
#
_symmetry.space_group_name_H-M   'P 1'
#
loop_
_entity.id
_entity.type
_entity.pdbx_description
1 polymer ?
#
loop_
_entity_poly.entity_id
_entity_poly.type
_entity_poly.pdbx_seq_one_letter_code
_entity_poly.pdbx_strand_id
1 'polypeptide(L)'
;MNNYCNILFPEIVNKAFPILDGASYIRQLASLVPLYPDTAFHLFTHDGQYLALVMTDYPDPFYQSEELKQISGEYEFEFIHIIKPYANTQPINIRDNDDMDDGFFVSDPKSYYRYYLAAARQNSG
;
A
#
# COMPACT_ATOMS: atom_id res chain seq x y z
N MET A 1 -23.92 -8.57 3.96
CA MET A 1 -23.74 -7.28 3.28
C MET A 1 -22.41 -7.33 2.57
N ASN A 2 -22.40 -7.44 1.23
CA ASN A 2 -21.18 -7.46 0.44
C ASN A 2 -20.90 -6.06 -0.07
N ASN A 3 -19.99 -5.35 0.59
CA ASN A 3 -19.46 -4.07 0.12
C ASN A 3 -18.44 -4.34 -0.99
N TYR A 4 -18.91 -4.73 -2.17
CA TYR A 4 -18.08 -4.74 -3.37
C TYR A 4 -17.89 -3.29 -3.83
N CYS A 5 -16.93 -2.58 -3.23
CA CYS A 5 -16.22 -1.55 -3.98
C CYS A 5 -15.48 -2.29 -5.10
N ASN A 6 -16.09 -2.34 -6.29
CA ASN A 6 -15.45 -2.85 -7.51
C ASN A 6 -14.35 -1.88 -7.98
N ILE A 7 -13.39 -1.58 -7.11
CA ILE A 7 -12.12 -1.02 -7.56
C ILE A 7 -11.39 -2.19 -8.21
N LEU A 8 -11.48 -2.23 -9.53
CA LEU A 8 -10.78 -3.20 -10.36
C LEU A 8 -9.33 -2.74 -10.46
N PHE A 9 -8.49 -3.25 -9.56
CA PHE A 9 -7.04 -3.11 -9.71
C PHE A 9 -6.57 -3.90 -10.95
N PRO A 10 -5.47 -3.47 -11.59
CA PRO A 10 -4.84 -4.26 -12.65
C PRO A 10 -4.61 -5.71 -12.16
N GLU A 11 -4.81 -6.70 -13.04
CA GLU A 11 -4.64 -8.12 -12.67
C GLU A 11 -3.28 -8.43 -12.02
N ILE A 12 -2.25 -7.64 -12.37
CA ILE A 12 -0.92 -7.80 -11.82
C ILE A 12 -0.87 -7.56 -10.31
N VAL A 13 -1.74 -6.69 -9.76
CA VAL A 13 -1.85 -6.42 -8.33
C VAL A 13 -2.32 -7.66 -7.60
N ASN A 14 -3.36 -8.34 -8.09
CA ASN A 14 -3.87 -9.56 -7.48
C ASN A 14 -2.88 -10.72 -7.60
N LYS A 15 -2.13 -10.79 -8.71
CA LYS A 15 -1.05 -11.78 -8.90
C LYS A 15 0.15 -11.51 -7.99
N ALA A 16 0.50 -10.25 -7.79
CA ALA A 16 1.62 -9.81 -6.97
C ALA A 16 1.31 -9.87 -5.47
N PHE A 17 0.06 -9.60 -5.08
CA PHE A 17 -0.38 -9.57 -3.69
C PHE A 17 -1.60 -10.46 -3.45
N PRO A 18 -1.45 -11.80 -3.49
CA PRO A 18 -2.53 -12.75 -3.24
C PRO A 18 -3.24 -12.58 -1.89
N ILE A 19 -2.60 -11.98 -0.90
CA ILE A 19 -3.23 -11.66 0.41
C ILE A 19 -4.46 -10.73 0.26
N LEU A 20 -4.57 -9.99 -0.84
CA LEU A 20 -5.72 -9.14 -1.14
C LEU A 20 -6.96 -9.95 -1.59
N ASP A 21 -6.81 -11.19 -2.05
CA ASP A 21 -7.91 -12.04 -2.54
C ASP A 21 -8.94 -12.39 -1.44
N GLY A 22 -8.53 -12.32 -0.18
CA GLY A 22 -9.39 -12.48 1.00
C GLY A 22 -9.58 -11.20 1.82
N ALA A 23 -9.09 -10.05 1.35
CA ALA A 23 -9.13 -8.81 2.11
C ALA A 23 -10.41 -8.02 1.82
N SER A 24 -11.03 -7.47 2.87
CA SER A 24 -12.18 -6.59 2.76
C SER A 24 -11.74 -5.16 2.55
N TYR A 25 -12.16 -4.55 1.45
CA TYR A 25 -11.88 -3.13 1.17
C TYR A 25 -12.61 -2.21 2.16
N ILE A 26 -11.92 -1.18 2.64
CA ILE A 26 -12.45 -0.19 3.59
C ILE A 26 -12.69 1.14 2.89
N ARG A 27 -11.64 1.82 2.41
CA ARG A 27 -11.72 3.17 1.83
C ARG A 27 -10.46 3.52 1.03
N GLN A 28 -10.58 4.55 0.19
CA GLN A 28 -9.47 5.18 -0.49
C GLN A 28 -9.15 6.51 0.20
N LEU A 29 -7.87 6.85 0.28
CA LEU A 29 -7.38 8.17 0.71
C LEU A 29 -6.47 8.72 -0.39
N ALA A 30 -6.61 10.00 -0.69
CA ALA A 30 -5.72 10.70 -1.60
C ALA A 30 -4.51 11.25 -0.82
N SER A 31 -3.40 11.52 -1.50
CA SER A 31 -2.32 12.30 -0.89
C SER A 31 -2.82 13.70 -0.48
N LEU A 32 -2.49 14.13 0.74
CA LEU A 32 -2.73 15.50 1.23
C LEU A 32 -1.66 16.49 0.75
N VAL A 33 -0.57 15.97 0.16
CA VAL A 33 0.61 16.75 -0.20
C VAL A 33 0.51 17.20 -1.67
N PRO A 34 0.48 18.51 -1.96
CA PRO A 34 0.31 19.05 -3.32
C PRO A 34 1.37 18.61 -4.34
N LEU A 35 2.53 18.16 -3.89
CA LEU A 35 3.63 17.69 -4.72
C LEU A 35 3.42 16.27 -5.28
N TYR A 36 2.42 15.54 -4.77
CA TYR A 36 2.17 14.13 -5.12
C TYR A 36 0.69 13.90 -5.48
N PRO A 37 0.16 14.61 -6.51
CA PRO A 37 -1.26 14.55 -6.85
C PRO A 37 -1.72 13.16 -7.31
N ASP A 38 -0.78 12.30 -7.72
CA ASP A 38 -1.03 10.98 -8.31
C ASP A 38 -0.75 9.80 -7.36
N THR A 39 -0.72 10.05 -6.03
CA THR A 39 -0.63 8.97 -5.02
C THR A 39 -1.97 8.73 -4.31
N ALA A 40 -2.40 7.47 -4.27
CA ALA A 40 -3.61 7.02 -3.60
C ALA A 40 -3.35 5.80 -2.70
N PHE A 41 -3.99 5.80 -1.53
CA PHE A 41 -3.98 4.72 -0.55
C PHE A 41 -5.30 3.98 -0.59
N HIS A 42 -5.25 2.67 -0.85
CA HIS A 42 -6.40 1.79 -0.77
C HIS A 42 -6.27 0.91 0.47
N LEU A 43 -7.15 1.14 1.45
CA LEU A 43 -7.13 0.42 2.72
C LEU A 43 -8.01 -0.81 2.68
N PHE A 44 -7.50 -1.90 3.24
CA PHE A 44 -8.18 -3.17 3.40
C PHE A 44 -8.03 -3.69 4.83
N THR A 45 -8.88 -4.65 5.20
CA THR A 45 -8.70 -5.48 6.40
C THR A 45 -8.71 -6.96 6.02
N HIS A 46 -7.81 -7.73 6.63
CA HIS A 46 -7.70 -9.17 6.45
C HIS A 46 -7.31 -9.79 7.79
N ASP A 47 -8.11 -10.71 8.31
CA ASP A 47 -7.87 -11.41 9.59
C ASP A 47 -7.48 -10.50 10.78
N GLY A 48 -8.11 -9.31 10.87
CA GLY A 48 -7.85 -8.34 11.93
C GLY A 48 -6.61 -7.46 11.73
N GLN A 49 -5.86 -7.67 10.64
CA GLN A 49 -4.77 -6.81 10.20
C GLN A 49 -5.28 -5.78 9.18
N TYR A 50 -4.72 -4.56 9.22
CA TYR A 50 -4.94 -3.58 8.16
C TYR A 50 -3.86 -3.68 7.10
N LEU A 51 -4.26 -3.50 5.85
CA LEU A 51 -3.39 -3.49 4.68
C LEU A 51 -3.60 -2.19 3.91
N ALA A 52 -2.52 -1.60 3.42
CA ALA A 52 -2.55 -0.42 2.58
C ALA A 52 -1.87 -0.74 1.25
N LEU A 53 -2.67 -0.88 0.19
CA LEU A 53 -2.15 -0.91 -1.17
C LEU A 53 -1.97 0.54 -1.60
N VAL A 54 -0.76 0.89 -2.02
CA VAL A 54 -0.49 2.22 -2.51
C VAL A 54 -0.27 2.18 -4.00
N MET A 55 -0.92 3.12 -4.68
CA MET A 55 -0.80 3.38 -6.10
C MET A 55 -0.09 4.71 -6.27
N THR A 56 1.03 4.73 -7.00
CA THR A 56 1.85 5.94 -7.19
C THR A 56 2.60 5.89 -8.51
N ASP A 57 2.84 7.05 -9.12
CA ASP A 57 3.71 7.20 -10.28
C ASP A 57 5.17 7.50 -9.91
N TYR A 58 5.44 7.67 -8.61
CA TYR A 58 6.73 8.09 -8.13
C TYR A 58 7.75 6.95 -8.15
N PRO A 59 9.01 7.21 -8.57
CA PRO A 59 9.99 6.16 -8.74
C PRO A 59 10.65 5.68 -7.45
N ASP A 60 10.58 6.47 -6.37
CA ASP A 60 11.29 6.20 -5.12
C ASP A 60 10.31 5.99 -3.94
N PRO A 61 10.11 4.74 -3.49
CA PRO A 61 9.28 4.42 -2.34
C PRO A 61 9.85 4.90 -0.99
N PHE A 62 11.11 5.38 -0.93
CA PHE A 62 11.76 5.81 0.32
C PHE A 62 11.20 7.06 0.92
N TYR A 63 11.17 8.13 0.11
CA TYR A 63 10.62 9.42 0.51
C TYR A 63 9.16 9.24 0.88
N GLN A 64 8.52 8.32 0.15
CA GLN A 64 7.22 7.80 0.48
C GLN A 64 7.19 7.20 1.89
N SER A 65 7.99 6.21 2.30
CA SER A 65 7.84 5.60 3.64
C SER A 65 7.80 6.59 4.83
N GLU A 66 8.65 7.62 4.85
CA GLU A 66 8.69 8.63 5.92
C GLU A 66 7.53 9.65 5.79
N GLU A 67 7.23 10.13 4.58
CA GLU A 67 6.08 11.02 4.36
C GLU A 67 4.76 10.27 4.53
N LEU A 68 4.72 8.98 4.22
CA LEU A 68 3.60 8.07 4.45
C LEU A 68 3.40 7.86 5.93
N LYS A 69 4.45 7.71 6.75
CA LYS A 69 4.29 7.71 8.21
C LYS A 69 3.68 9.02 8.70
N GLN A 70 4.05 10.17 8.13
CA GLN A 70 3.45 11.46 8.47
C GLN A 70 1.98 11.56 8.02
N ILE A 71 1.69 11.26 6.75
CA ILE A 71 0.35 11.27 6.15
C ILE A 71 -0.56 10.24 6.83
N SER A 72 -0.06 9.03 7.07
CA SER A 72 -0.80 7.98 7.77
C SER A 72 -1.06 8.37 9.22
N GLY A 73 -0.11 9.03 9.90
CA GLY A 73 -0.32 9.62 11.21
C GLY A 73 -1.48 10.61 11.25
N GLU A 74 -1.62 11.46 10.22
CA GLU A 74 -2.78 12.36 10.04
C GLU A 74 -4.09 11.60 9.75
N TYR A 75 -4.01 10.40 9.16
CA TYR A 75 -5.14 9.53 8.87
C TYR A 75 -5.40 8.43 9.92
N GLU A 76 -4.74 8.49 11.08
CA GLU A 76 -4.82 7.52 12.17
C GLU A 76 -4.38 6.09 11.79
N PHE A 77 -3.46 5.90 10.86
CA PHE A 77 -2.79 4.61 10.65
C PHE A 77 -1.27 4.77 10.52
N GLU A 78 -0.51 3.68 10.59
CA GLU A 78 0.95 3.69 10.50
C GLU A 78 1.40 2.45 9.73
N PHE A 79 2.33 2.61 8.78
CA PHE A 79 2.93 1.48 8.08
C PHE A 79 3.93 0.75 8.96
N ILE A 80 3.75 -0.55 9.11
CA ILE A 80 4.57 -1.39 9.96
C ILE A 80 5.64 -2.09 9.12
N HIS A 81 5.22 -2.78 8.06
CA HIS A 81 6.06 -3.66 7.24
C HIS A 81 5.60 -3.65 5.79
N ILE A 82 6.53 -3.76 4.84
CA ILE A 82 6.20 -3.92 3.42
C ILE A 82 6.04 -5.41 3.12
N ILE A 83 5.06 -5.73 2.29
CA ILE A 83 4.80 -7.07 1.79
C ILE A 83 5.42 -7.16 0.40
N LYS A 84 6.39 -8.06 0.27
CA LYS A 84 7.10 -8.24 -0.99
C LYS A 84 6.16 -8.85 -2.06
N PRO A 85 6.10 -8.27 -3.27
CA PRO A 85 5.38 -8.86 -4.41
C PRO A 85 5.77 -10.32 -4.65
N TYR A 86 4.79 -11.15 -4.99
CA TYR A 86 4.95 -12.58 -5.33
C TYR A 86 5.53 -13.46 -4.20
N ALA A 87 5.79 -12.89 -3.01
CA ALA A 87 6.31 -13.59 -1.84
C ALA A 87 5.27 -13.50 -0.72
N ASN A 88 4.38 -14.48 -0.68
CA ASN A 88 3.13 -14.47 0.11
C ASN A 88 3.25 -14.43 1.64
N THR A 89 4.44 -14.34 2.24
CA THR A 89 4.55 -14.69 3.68
C THR A 89 5.62 -13.99 4.51
N GLN A 90 6.48 -13.14 3.96
CA GLN A 90 7.55 -12.52 4.76
C GLN A 90 7.35 -11.00 4.88
N PRO A 91 6.84 -10.51 6.03
CA PRO A 91 6.86 -9.09 6.33
C PRO A 91 8.31 -8.64 6.44
N ILE A 92 8.65 -7.57 5.73
CA ILE A 92 9.96 -6.95 5.83
C ILE A 92 9.81 -5.69 6.66
N ASN A 93 10.54 -5.64 7.76
CA ASN A 93 10.54 -4.49 8.64
C ASN A 93 11.07 -3.28 7.87
N ILE A 94 10.29 -2.20 7.85
CA ILE A 94 10.77 -0.92 7.35
C ILE A 94 11.74 -0.40 8.42
N ARG A 95 13.05 -0.45 8.16
CA ARG A 95 14.06 0.22 8.99
C ARG A 95 14.40 1.58 8.40
N ASP A 96 14.89 2.47 9.25
CA ASP A 96 15.42 3.76 8.81
C ASP A 96 16.60 3.52 7.86
N ASN A 97 16.52 4.07 6.64
CA ASN A 97 17.47 3.89 5.54
C ASN A 97 17.46 2.53 4.80
N ASP A 98 16.43 1.68 4.93
CA ASP A 98 16.33 0.44 4.13
C ASP A 98 16.00 0.75 2.65
N ASP A 99 16.92 0.38 1.75
CA ASP A 99 16.73 0.50 0.30
C ASP A 99 15.52 -0.28 -0.21
N MET A 100 14.41 0.43 -0.55
CA MET A 100 13.31 -0.11 -1.35
C MET A 100 13.80 -0.35 -2.79
N ASP A 101 14.59 -1.42 -2.96
CA ASP A 101 15.05 -1.94 -4.25
C ASP A 101 13.85 -2.27 -5.18
N ASP A 102 14.13 -2.46 -6.48
CA ASP A 102 13.13 -2.74 -7.54
C ASP A 102 12.24 -3.97 -7.26
N GLY A 103 12.57 -4.76 -6.23
CA GLY A 103 11.83 -5.94 -5.81
C GLY A 103 10.64 -5.71 -4.88
N PHE A 104 10.31 -4.47 -4.49
CA PHE A 104 9.24 -4.16 -3.52
C PHE A 104 7.97 -3.56 -4.09
N PHE A 105 7.96 -3.25 -5.38
CA PHE A 105 6.78 -2.78 -6.09
C PHE A 105 6.50 -3.63 -7.32
N VAL A 106 5.30 -3.46 -7.87
CA VAL A 106 4.94 -3.99 -9.17
C VAL A 106 4.46 -2.86 -10.06
N SER A 107 5.03 -2.77 -11.26
CA SER A 107 4.60 -1.82 -12.26
C SER A 107 3.37 -2.35 -12.99
N ASP A 108 2.39 -1.49 -13.24
CA ASP A 108 1.29 -1.83 -14.12
C ASP A 108 1.79 -1.84 -15.58
N PRO A 109 1.66 -2.97 -16.32
CA PRO A 109 2.07 -3.00 -17.71
C PRO A 109 1.25 -2.08 -18.63
N LYS A 110 0.11 -1.55 -18.15
CA LYS A 110 -0.80 -0.70 -18.93
C LYS A 110 -0.78 0.77 -18.51
N SER A 111 -0.04 1.14 -17.47
CA SER A 111 0.05 2.52 -17.00
C SER A 111 1.44 2.81 -16.44
N TYR A 112 1.69 4.06 -16.06
CA TYR A 112 2.95 4.47 -15.42
C TYR A 112 2.92 4.28 -13.89
N TYR A 113 1.82 3.75 -13.35
CA TYR A 113 1.65 3.52 -11.93
C TYR A 113 2.40 2.27 -11.47
N ARG A 114 2.92 2.39 -10.25
CA ARG A 114 3.56 1.35 -9.46
C ARG A 114 2.70 1.09 -8.23
N TYR A 115 2.74 -0.16 -7.77
CA TYR A 115 1.96 -0.63 -6.63
C TYR A 115 2.85 -1.28 -5.59
N TYR A 116 2.69 -0.90 -4.34
CA TYR A 116 3.29 -1.58 -3.19
C TYR A 116 2.23 -1.83 -2.13
N LEU A 117 2.46 -2.87 -1.33
CA LEU A 117 1.54 -3.26 -0.27
C LEU A 117 2.25 -3.19 1.07
N ALA A 118 1.63 -2.51 2.03
CA ALA A 118 2.11 -2.42 3.40
C ALA A 118 1.09 -3.00 4.38
N ALA A 119 1.59 -3.67 5.42
CA ALA A 119 0.86 -3.88 6.64
C ALA A 119 0.75 -2.55 7.39
N ALA A 120 -0.46 -2.23 7.85
CA ALA A 120 -0.74 -1.02 8.60
C ALA A 120 -1.31 -1.35 9.98
N ARG A 121 -1.06 -0.46 10.95
CA ARG A 121 -1.74 -0.44 12.25
C ARG A 121 -2.59 0.82 12.31
N GLN A 122 -3.80 0.73 12.87
CA GLN A 122 -4.56 1.93 13.21
C GLN A 122 -4.00 2.52 14.51
N ASN A 123 -3.70 3.82 14.52
CA ASN A 123 -3.32 4.51 15.75
C ASN A 123 -4.51 4.46 16.69
N SER A 124 -4.33 3.80 17.84
CA SER A 124 -5.27 3.90 18.94
C SER A 124 -5.05 5.29 19.55
N GLY A 125 -6.01 6.19 19.34
CA GLY A 125 -6.00 7.52 19.96
C GLY A 125 -5.88 7.47 21.48
#